data_AF-A0AAX1UA84-F1
#
_entry.id   AF-A0AAX1UA84-F1
#
_cell.length_a   1.000
_cell.length_b   1.000
_cell.length_c   1.000
_cell.angle_alpha   90.00
_cell.angle_beta   90.00
_cell.angle_gamma   90.00
#
_symmetry.space_group_name_H-M   'P 1'
#
loop_
_entity.id
_entity.type
_entity.pdbx_description
1 polymer ?
#
loop_
_entity_poly.entity_id
_entity_poly.type
_entity_poly.pdbx_seq_one_letter_code
_entity_poly.pdbx_strand_id
1 'polypeptide(L)'
;MKIRKSLIALTLLAMVFTVSGCSGGSDKESKKEEDKKEPVVSMVANDVYVEPVNPTNAQITAYNKLSAALENQDTQEEAKQVAVSFAFDFFTLSNKKDQSDLGGLEFIPTAYINKFKDFATAYYYGNYPTIVNEYGKDSLPEVSDVQISGFEEAQGLQYNAQPVEGYYVDLKVTYKEGKIPVDKLKTSMKVTLIRMYDYDYNPETDYSGNYAESAQPKQGYRVLALD
;
A
#
# COMPACT_ATOMS: atom_id res chain seq x y z
N MET A 1 18.90 28.66 -44.56
CA MET A 1 19.81 27.85 -45.41
C MET A 1 20.91 27.30 -44.50
N LYS A 2 21.28 26.01 -44.42
CA LYS A 2 20.84 24.74 -45.07
C LYS A 2 19.75 24.04 -44.20
N ILE A 3 19.04 22.94 -44.52
CA ILE A 3 18.90 22.02 -45.68
C ILE A 3 19.74 20.70 -45.68
N ARG A 4 19.14 19.61 -45.14
CA ARG A 4 19.38 18.15 -45.38
C ARG A 4 20.76 17.59 -44.91
N LYS A 5 21.03 16.27 -44.74
CA LYS A 5 20.47 14.94 -45.16
C LYS A 5 20.73 13.95 -43.97
N SER A 6 19.95 12.92 -43.60
CA SER A 6 19.36 11.73 -44.26
C SER A 6 20.37 10.67 -44.77
N LEU A 7 19.99 9.37 -44.65
CA LEU A 7 20.66 8.09 -45.07
C LEU A 7 21.78 7.50 -44.17
N ILE A 8 21.98 6.17 -44.02
CA ILE A 8 21.09 4.99 -44.22
C ILE A 8 21.63 3.71 -43.52
N ALA A 9 20.72 2.78 -43.21
CA ALA A 9 20.78 1.31 -43.01
C ALA A 9 22.07 0.52 -42.61
N LEU A 10 21.83 -0.58 -41.88
CA LEU A 10 22.24 -1.90 -42.37
C LEU A 10 21.09 -2.91 -42.21
N THR A 11 20.69 -3.53 -43.31
CA THR A 11 19.67 -4.59 -43.39
C THR A 11 20.29 -5.97 -43.25
N LEU A 12 19.54 -6.94 -42.71
CA LEU A 12 19.71 -8.34 -43.09
C LEU A 12 18.35 -9.01 -43.25
N LEU A 13 18.16 -9.60 -44.43
CA LEU A 13 16.91 -10.12 -44.97
C LEU A 13 16.94 -11.65 -44.90
N ALA A 14 15.83 -12.25 -44.44
CA ALA A 14 15.54 -13.66 -44.69
C ALA A 14 14.03 -13.85 -44.89
N MET A 15 13.57 -13.62 -46.13
CA MET A 15 12.27 -14.10 -46.58
C MET A 15 12.38 -15.57 -46.98
N VAL A 16 11.45 -16.40 -46.53
CA VAL A 16 11.09 -17.64 -47.22
C VAL A 16 9.57 -17.64 -47.42
N PHE A 17 9.13 -17.49 -48.67
CA PHE A 17 7.75 -17.74 -49.07
C PHE A 17 7.62 -19.19 -49.56
N THR A 18 6.60 -19.90 -49.09
CA THR A 18 5.89 -20.90 -49.90
C THR A 18 4.38 -20.69 -49.74
N VAL A 19 3.59 -21.28 -50.63
CA VAL A 19 2.40 -20.61 -51.21
C VAL A 19 1.11 -21.40 -50.97
N SER A 20 0.03 -20.66 -50.67
CA SER A 20 -1.41 -20.94 -50.83
C SER A 20 -1.97 -22.37 -50.72
N GLY A 21 -2.94 -22.53 -49.81
CA GLY A 21 -4.01 -23.53 -49.90
C GLY A 21 -5.32 -23.00 -49.33
N CYS A 22 -6.38 -22.91 -50.14
CA CYS A 22 -7.70 -22.48 -49.69
C CYS A 22 -8.52 -23.65 -49.15
N SER A 23 -9.10 -23.51 -47.96
CA SER A 23 -10.40 -24.11 -47.60
C SER A 23 -11.00 -23.38 -46.39
N GLY A 24 -12.32 -23.35 -46.28
CA GLY A 24 -13.02 -22.63 -45.22
C GLY A 24 -13.05 -23.37 -43.88
N GLY A 25 -13.03 -22.62 -42.78
CA GLY A 25 -13.16 -23.12 -41.41
C GLY A 25 -13.15 -21.93 -40.45
N SER A 26 -14.30 -21.65 -39.82
CA SER A 26 -14.46 -20.51 -38.93
C SER A 26 -14.08 -20.87 -37.49
N ASP A 27 -12.79 -20.83 -37.17
CA ASP A 27 -12.31 -21.04 -35.80
C ASP A 27 -11.85 -19.72 -35.17
N LYS A 28 -12.57 -19.31 -34.13
CA LYS A 28 -12.12 -18.24 -33.22
C LYS A 28 -10.95 -18.79 -32.41
N GLU A 29 -9.74 -18.41 -32.80
CA GLU A 29 -8.54 -18.65 -32.00
C GLU A 29 -8.65 -17.88 -30.67
N SER A 30 -9.17 -18.58 -29.67
CA SER A 30 -9.23 -18.09 -28.30
C SER A 30 -7.83 -18.13 -27.73
N LYS A 31 -7.16 -16.97 -27.75
CA LYS A 31 -5.96 -16.75 -26.95
C LYS A 31 -6.31 -17.10 -25.51
N LYS A 32 -5.79 -18.23 -25.02
CA LYS A 32 -5.66 -18.46 -23.59
C LYS A 32 -4.72 -17.39 -23.08
N GLU A 33 -5.23 -16.49 -22.24
CA GLU A 33 -4.36 -15.74 -21.36
C GLU A 33 -3.69 -16.76 -20.44
N GLU A 34 -2.38 -16.93 -20.60
CA GLU A 34 -1.58 -17.61 -19.59
C GLU A 34 -1.61 -16.73 -18.35
N ASP A 35 -2.32 -17.22 -17.33
CA ASP A 35 -2.44 -16.64 -16.01
C ASP A 35 -1.04 -16.50 -15.38
N LYS A 36 -0.40 -15.34 -15.63
CA LYS A 36 0.92 -14.99 -15.10
C LYS A 36 0.79 -14.75 -13.60
N LYS A 37 0.81 -15.84 -12.84
CA LYS A 37 0.98 -15.79 -11.39
C LYS A 37 2.21 -14.95 -11.07
N GLU A 38 1.99 -13.85 -10.37
CA GLU A 38 3.07 -13.01 -9.87
C GLU A 38 4.05 -13.86 -9.04
N PRO A 39 5.36 -13.59 -9.11
CA PRO A 39 6.33 -14.29 -8.26
C PRO A 39 5.99 -14.01 -6.79
N VAL A 40 5.90 -15.08 -5.99
CA VAL A 40 5.67 -14.98 -4.55
C VAL A 40 6.87 -14.28 -3.91
N VAL A 41 6.62 -13.15 -3.25
CA VAL A 41 7.65 -12.41 -2.51
C VAL A 41 7.74 -12.99 -1.09
N SER A 42 8.94 -13.33 -0.63
CA SER A 42 9.18 -13.73 0.76
C SER A 42 9.27 -12.52 1.67
N MET A 43 8.60 -12.55 2.81
CA MET A 43 8.66 -11.51 3.83
C MET A 43 9.98 -11.55 4.62
N VAL A 44 10.50 -10.39 5.00
CA VAL A 44 11.70 -10.20 5.81
C VAL A 44 11.30 -9.43 7.07
N ALA A 45 11.30 -10.12 8.22
CA ALA A 45 10.98 -9.55 9.52
C ALA A 45 11.94 -8.41 9.90
N ASN A 46 11.46 -7.50 10.75
CA ASN A 46 12.28 -6.53 11.48
C ASN A 46 11.82 -6.43 12.93
N ASP A 47 12.68 -5.93 13.81
CA ASP A 47 12.38 -5.88 15.25
C ASP A 47 11.45 -4.73 15.67
N VAL A 48 11.11 -3.78 14.77
CA VAL A 48 10.43 -2.52 15.11
C VAL A 48 8.93 -2.52 14.77
N TYR A 49 8.51 -3.24 13.72
CA TYR A 49 7.13 -3.28 13.25
C TYR A 49 6.61 -4.70 13.08
N VAL A 50 5.40 -4.96 13.56
CA VAL A 50 4.71 -6.25 13.43
C VAL A 50 4.49 -6.61 11.95
N GLU A 51 4.66 -7.90 11.62
CA GLU A 51 4.42 -8.44 10.29
C GLU A 51 2.94 -8.28 9.87
N PRO A 52 2.64 -7.83 8.64
CA PRO A 52 1.25 -7.69 8.18
C PRO A 52 0.55 -9.04 8.04
N VAL A 53 -0.72 -9.11 8.46
CA VAL A 53 -1.54 -10.31 8.42
C VAL A 53 -2.21 -10.48 7.05
N ASN A 54 -2.16 -11.70 6.49
CA ASN A 54 -2.67 -12.04 5.15
C ASN A 54 -2.26 -11.05 4.02
N PRO A 55 -0.97 -10.67 3.90
CA PRO A 55 -0.56 -9.57 3.05
C PRO A 55 -0.58 -9.93 1.56
N THR A 56 -0.85 -8.95 0.70
CA THR A 56 -0.59 -9.05 -0.74
C THR A 56 0.91 -8.99 -1.06
N ASN A 57 1.33 -9.42 -2.25
CA ASN A 57 2.73 -9.26 -2.72
C ASN A 57 3.21 -7.81 -2.63
N ALA A 58 2.32 -6.84 -2.87
CA ALA A 58 2.64 -5.41 -2.79
C ALA A 58 2.87 -4.97 -1.33
N GLN A 59 2.05 -5.45 -0.39
CA GLN A 59 2.25 -5.24 1.06
C GLN A 59 3.57 -5.85 1.55
N ILE A 60 3.88 -7.09 1.15
CA ILE A 60 5.17 -7.73 1.49
C ILE A 60 6.34 -6.90 0.94
N THR A 61 6.21 -6.39 -0.30
CA THR A 61 7.23 -5.54 -0.92
C THR A 61 7.42 -4.21 -0.17
N ALA A 62 6.34 -3.59 0.33
CA ALA A 62 6.42 -2.37 1.14
C ALA A 62 7.07 -2.65 2.51
N TYR A 63 6.63 -3.69 3.21
CA TYR A 63 7.18 -4.10 4.51
C TYR A 63 8.68 -4.46 4.40
N ASN A 64 9.08 -5.18 3.35
CA ASN A 64 10.50 -5.49 3.11
C ASN A 64 11.36 -4.24 2.86
N LYS A 65 10.81 -3.18 2.23
CA LYS A 65 11.51 -1.89 2.08
C LYS A 65 11.63 -1.18 3.44
N LEU A 66 10.61 -1.25 4.29
CA LEU A 66 10.66 -0.73 5.66
C LEU A 66 11.73 -1.46 6.49
N SER A 67 11.76 -2.80 6.44
CA SER A 67 12.80 -3.61 7.08
C SER A 67 14.21 -3.23 6.60
N ALA A 68 14.39 -3.02 5.29
CA ALA A 68 15.66 -2.57 4.73
C ALA A 68 16.05 -1.15 5.15
N ALA A 69 15.10 -0.22 5.28
CA ALA A 69 15.38 1.13 5.78
C ALA A 69 15.88 1.12 7.23
N LEU A 70 15.29 0.26 8.08
CA LEU A 70 15.69 0.04 9.47
C LEU A 70 17.09 -0.59 9.56
N GLU A 71 17.39 -1.62 8.76
CA GLU A 71 18.72 -2.25 8.69
C GLU A 71 19.81 -1.24 8.31
N ASN A 72 19.51 -0.37 7.33
CA ASN A 72 20.42 0.70 6.87
C ASN A 72 20.43 1.95 7.77
N GLN A 73 19.60 1.99 8.83
CA GLN A 73 19.42 3.15 9.71
C GLN A 73 19.01 4.45 8.98
N ASP A 74 18.33 4.33 7.83
CA ASP A 74 17.85 5.46 7.05
C ASP A 74 16.50 5.95 7.61
N THR A 75 16.56 6.93 8.51
CA THR A 75 15.39 7.46 9.21
C THR A 75 14.44 8.25 8.33
N GLN A 76 14.86 8.70 7.13
CA GLN A 76 13.96 9.36 6.17
C GLN A 76 13.24 8.32 5.31
N GLU A 77 13.93 7.27 4.89
CA GLU A 77 13.31 6.17 4.15
C GLU A 77 12.41 5.32 5.06
N GLU A 78 12.74 5.15 6.35
CA GLU A 78 11.86 4.57 7.38
C GLU A 78 10.51 5.29 7.40
N ALA A 79 10.50 6.62 7.56
CA ALA A 79 9.29 7.43 7.57
C ALA A 79 8.47 7.23 6.27
N LYS A 80 9.12 7.30 5.11
CA LYS A 80 8.48 7.07 3.80
C LYS A 80 7.83 5.69 3.71
N GLN A 81 8.53 4.63 4.11
CA GLN A 81 8.02 3.26 4.02
C GLN A 81 6.97 2.94 5.09
N VAL A 82 6.94 3.65 6.23
CA VAL A 82 5.81 3.61 7.18
C VAL A 82 4.54 4.19 6.55
N ALA A 83 4.60 5.38 5.93
CA ALA A 83 3.44 5.96 5.26
C ALA A 83 2.93 5.08 4.10
N VAL A 84 3.84 4.51 3.31
CA VAL A 84 3.52 3.57 2.21
C VAL A 84 2.89 2.27 2.74
N SER A 85 3.48 1.65 3.76
CA SER A 85 2.97 0.39 4.34
C SER A 85 1.62 0.58 5.02
N PHE A 86 1.43 1.68 5.74
CA PHE A 86 0.14 2.09 6.29
C PHE A 86 -0.93 2.22 5.19
N ALA A 87 -0.64 2.95 4.11
CA ALA A 87 -1.61 3.15 3.03
C ALA A 87 -1.95 1.83 2.31
N PHE A 88 -0.97 0.97 2.05
CA PHE A 88 -1.23 -0.35 1.47
C PHE A 88 -2.16 -1.19 2.34
N ASP A 89 -1.96 -1.21 3.67
CA ASP A 89 -2.75 -2.06 4.57
C ASP A 89 -4.13 -1.47 4.92
N PHE A 90 -4.23 -0.15 5.06
CA PHE A 90 -5.47 0.55 5.37
C PHE A 90 -6.44 0.64 4.17
N PHE A 91 -5.94 0.83 2.94
CA PHE A 91 -6.77 0.95 1.75
C PHE A 91 -7.00 -0.37 0.99
N THR A 92 -6.36 -1.48 1.40
CA THR A 92 -6.66 -2.81 0.87
C THR A 92 -7.76 -3.46 1.71
N LEU A 93 -8.94 -3.63 1.12
CA LEU A 93 -10.07 -4.35 1.71
C LEU A 93 -10.18 -5.80 1.20
N SER A 94 -9.55 -6.14 0.06
CA SER A 94 -9.64 -7.47 -0.55
C SER A 94 -9.13 -8.60 0.35
N ASN A 95 -8.10 -8.34 1.17
CA ASN A 95 -7.56 -9.30 2.13
C ASN A 95 -8.20 -9.24 3.52
N LYS A 96 -9.21 -8.38 3.72
CA LYS A 96 -9.89 -8.21 5.02
C LYS A 96 -11.08 -9.14 5.15
N LYS A 97 -11.20 -9.76 6.32
CA LYS A 97 -12.24 -10.74 6.65
C LYS A 97 -13.64 -10.13 6.58
N ASP A 98 -13.82 -8.98 7.23
CA ASP A 98 -15.05 -8.19 7.34
C ASP A 98 -14.72 -6.74 7.78
N GLN A 99 -15.74 -5.91 8.03
CA GLN A 99 -15.59 -4.50 8.39
C GLN A 99 -14.85 -4.22 9.72
N SER A 100 -14.65 -5.23 10.58
CA SER A 100 -13.93 -5.10 11.85
C SER A 100 -12.43 -5.44 11.75
N ASP A 101 -12.01 -5.99 10.60
CA ASP A 101 -10.63 -6.33 10.30
C ASP A 101 -9.89 -5.09 9.76
N LEU A 102 -9.60 -4.16 10.65
CA LEU A 102 -9.05 -2.84 10.35
C LEU A 102 -7.53 -2.91 10.14
N GLY A 103 -7.07 -2.52 8.95
CA GLY A 103 -5.66 -2.41 8.60
C GLY A 103 -5.00 -1.13 9.12
N GLY A 104 -3.67 -1.11 9.08
CA GLY A 104 -2.83 0.04 9.42
C GLY A 104 -2.67 0.31 10.93
N LEU A 105 -3.33 -0.46 11.81
CA LEU A 105 -3.35 -0.24 13.26
C LEU A 105 -1.96 -0.27 13.91
N GLU A 106 -1.04 -1.10 13.41
CA GLU A 106 0.37 -1.17 13.82
C GLU A 106 1.11 0.16 13.69
N PHE A 107 0.71 1.00 12.73
CA PHE A 107 1.34 2.30 12.51
C PHE A 107 0.70 3.41 13.34
N ILE A 108 -0.38 3.17 14.08
CA ILE A 108 -1.08 4.20 14.87
C ILE A 108 -0.43 4.30 16.26
N PRO A 109 -0.23 5.51 16.83
CA PRO A 109 0.22 5.64 18.21
C PRO A 109 -0.72 4.89 19.16
N THR A 110 -0.19 4.04 20.04
CA THR A 110 -1.03 3.08 20.78
C THR A 110 -2.14 3.76 21.60
N ALA A 111 -1.85 4.93 22.18
CA ALA A 111 -2.81 5.75 22.93
C ALA A 111 -3.94 6.38 22.07
N TYR A 112 -3.88 6.24 20.75
CA TYR A 112 -4.85 6.75 19.77
C TYR A 112 -5.59 5.64 19.01
N ILE A 113 -5.24 4.36 19.21
CA ILE A 113 -5.80 3.22 18.48
C ILE A 113 -7.34 3.21 18.51
N ASN A 114 -7.97 3.36 19.68
CA ASN A 114 -9.45 3.34 19.74
C ASN A 114 -10.10 4.49 18.94
N LYS A 115 -9.52 5.71 18.98
CA LYS A 115 -10.01 6.84 18.18
C LYS A 115 -9.83 6.59 16.69
N PHE A 116 -8.73 5.93 16.30
CA PHE A 116 -8.51 5.54 14.91
C PHE A 116 -9.45 4.41 14.48
N LYS A 117 -9.75 3.43 15.35
CA LYS A 117 -10.74 2.38 15.08
C LYS A 117 -12.13 2.98 14.81
N ASP A 118 -12.55 3.96 15.60
CA ASP A 118 -13.80 4.71 15.39
C ASP A 118 -13.79 5.45 14.03
N PHE A 119 -12.72 6.20 13.74
CA PHE A 119 -12.54 6.91 12.47
C PHE A 119 -12.55 5.96 11.25
N ALA A 120 -11.73 4.91 11.30
CA ALA A 120 -11.60 3.91 10.24
C ALA A 120 -12.95 3.26 9.93
N THR A 121 -13.70 2.89 10.96
CA THR A 121 -15.05 2.31 10.84
C THR A 121 -16.03 3.32 10.24
N ALA A 122 -16.07 4.56 10.76
CA ALA A 122 -17.04 5.57 10.35
C ALA A 122 -16.83 6.08 8.91
N TYR A 123 -15.58 6.20 8.45
CA TYR A 123 -15.23 6.87 7.19
C TYR A 123 -14.76 5.95 6.07
N TYR A 124 -14.34 4.71 6.36
CA TYR A 124 -13.82 3.80 5.34
C TYR A 124 -14.39 2.37 5.44
N TYR A 125 -14.06 1.65 6.51
CA TYR A 125 -14.38 0.23 6.68
C TYR A 125 -15.87 -0.07 6.82
N GLY A 126 -16.68 0.88 7.32
CA GLY A 126 -18.14 0.77 7.34
C GLY A 126 -18.79 0.65 5.95
N ASN A 127 -18.06 0.94 4.87
CA ASN A 127 -18.52 0.69 3.50
C ASN A 127 -18.33 -0.77 3.05
N TYR A 128 -17.58 -1.61 3.78
CA TYR A 128 -17.30 -3.00 3.41
C TYR A 128 -18.59 -3.80 3.15
N PRO A 129 -19.63 -3.78 4.01
CA PRO A 129 -20.86 -4.54 3.74
C PRO A 129 -21.59 -4.03 2.50
N THR A 130 -21.61 -2.71 2.29
CA THR A 130 -22.20 -2.09 1.08
C THR A 130 -21.50 -2.56 -0.18
N ILE A 131 -20.16 -2.56 -0.18
CA ILE A 131 -19.35 -3.05 -1.32
C ILE A 131 -19.64 -4.53 -1.61
N VAL A 132 -19.64 -5.38 -0.58
CA VAL A 132 -19.93 -6.81 -0.73
C VAL A 132 -21.34 -7.05 -1.26
N ASN A 133 -22.33 -6.28 -0.80
CA ASN A 133 -23.73 -6.42 -1.21
C ASN A 133 -23.99 -5.90 -2.64
N GLU A 134 -23.35 -4.80 -3.06
CA GLU A 134 -23.56 -4.18 -4.38
C GLU A 134 -22.71 -4.82 -5.50
N TYR A 135 -21.43 -5.13 -5.22
CA TYR A 135 -20.45 -5.54 -6.25
C TYR A 135 -19.95 -6.98 -6.06
N GLY A 136 -20.17 -7.59 -4.89
CA GLY A 136 -19.66 -8.91 -4.51
C GLY A 136 -18.26 -8.84 -3.87
N LYS A 137 -17.92 -9.84 -3.05
CA LYS A 137 -16.68 -9.87 -2.25
C LYS A 137 -15.40 -9.73 -3.10
N ASP A 138 -15.37 -10.35 -4.28
CA ASP A 138 -14.24 -10.28 -5.21
C ASP A 138 -14.04 -8.89 -5.87
N SER A 139 -14.88 -7.91 -5.53
CA SER A 139 -14.74 -6.52 -5.98
C SER A 139 -14.26 -5.57 -4.89
N LEU A 140 -13.90 -6.08 -3.71
CA LEU A 140 -13.30 -5.27 -2.65
C LEU A 140 -12.00 -4.61 -3.14
N PRO A 141 -11.74 -3.32 -2.82
CA PRO A 141 -10.53 -2.64 -3.24
C PRO A 141 -9.24 -3.36 -2.84
N GLU A 142 -8.30 -3.44 -3.79
CA GLU A 142 -6.93 -3.88 -3.54
C GLU A 142 -5.97 -2.82 -4.06
N VAL A 143 -5.04 -2.37 -3.22
CA VAL A 143 -4.02 -1.39 -3.63
C VAL A 143 -2.93 -2.11 -4.44
N SER A 144 -2.66 -1.60 -5.64
CA SER A 144 -1.61 -2.09 -6.54
C SER A 144 -0.30 -1.30 -6.43
N ASP A 145 -0.39 0.01 -6.14
CA ASP A 145 0.77 0.90 -6.03
C ASP A 145 0.49 2.08 -5.09
N VAL A 146 1.52 2.53 -4.38
CA VAL A 146 1.48 3.73 -3.53
C VAL A 146 2.71 4.58 -3.83
N GLN A 147 2.47 5.78 -4.35
CA GLN A 147 3.53 6.72 -4.75
C GLN A 147 3.60 7.89 -3.77
N ILE A 148 4.82 8.24 -3.36
CA ILE A 148 5.09 9.46 -2.61
C ILE A 148 5.18 10.62 -3.61
N SER A 149 4.24 11.55 -3.51
CA SER A 149 4.13 12.74 -4.34
C SER A 149 4.61 14.02 -3.65
N GLY A 150 4.81 13.98 -2.34
CA GLY A 150 5.39 15.03 -1.51
C GLY A 150 5.95 14.44 -0.20
N PHE A 151 7.05 14.99 0.29
CA PHE A 151 7.71 14.59 1.53
C PHE A 151 8.47 15.79 2.11
N GLU A 152 8.08 16.25 3.29
CA GLU A 152 8.65 17.43 3.94
C GLU A 152 8.74 17.25 5.47
N GLU A 153 9.76 17.84 6.09
CA GLU A 153 9.92 17.87 7.55
C GLU A 153 8.85 18.74 8.20
N ALA A 154 8.05 18.15 9.08
CA ALA A 154 6.93 18.81 9.69
C ALA A 154 7.39 19.76 10.81
N GLN A 155 7.09 21.05 10.66
CA GLN A 155 7.48 22.08 11.61
C GLN A 155 6.45 22.22 12.73
N GLY A 156 6.91 22.16 13.99
CA GLY A 156 6.09 22.45 15.17
C GLY A 156 5.05 21.39 15.55
N LEU A 157 5.21 20.14 15.12
CA LEU A 157 4.34 19.05 15.56
C LEU A 157 4.39 18.86 17.07
N GLN A 158 3.24 18.51 17.64
CA GLN A 158 3.10 18.20 19.06
C GLN A 158 2.32 16.91 19.26
N TYR A 159 2.78 16.10 20.21
CA TYR A 159 2.10 14.91 20.71
C TYR A 159 1.97 15.03 22.23
N ASN A 160 0.75 14.96 22.76
CA ASN A 160 0.47 15.18 24.20
C ASN A 160 1.12 16.47 24.76
N ALA A 161 1.04 17.56 24.00
CA ALA A 161 1.67 18.86 24.29
C ALA A 161 3.20 18.84 24.46
N GLN A 162 3.89 17.80 23.97
CA GLN A 162 5.34 17.75 23.82
C GLN A 162 5.74 17.93 22.35
N PRO A 163 6.84 18.65 22.04
CA PRO A 163 7.35 18.73 20.67
C PRO A 163 7.83 17.36 20.20
N VAL A 164 7.54 17.01 18.95
CA VAL A 164 7.99 15.76 18.32
C VAL A 164 8.52 16.02 16.91
N GLU A 165 9.52 15.24 16.50
CA GLU A 165 10.00 15.20 15.12
C GLU A 165 9.01 14.43 14.24
N GLY A 166 8.95 14.76 12.96
CA GLY A 166 7.99 14.13 12.05
C GLY A 166 8.01 14.69 10.63
N TYR A 167 7.14 14.14 9.79
CA TYR A 167 7.06 14.43 8.37
C TYR A 167 5.61 14.55 7.91
N TYR A 168 5.36 15.43 6.94
CA TYR A 168 4.16 15.36 6.10
C TYR A 168 4.50 14.58 4.83
N VAL A 169 3.67 13.58 4.51
CA VAL A 169 3.85 12.71 3.33
C VAL A 169 2.59 12.74 2.49
N ASP A 170 2.68 13.27 1.27
CA ASP A 170 1.57 13.29 0.30
C ASP A 170 1.62 12.03 -0.56
N LEU A 171 0.64 11.14 -0.38
CA LEU A 171 0.56 9.86 -1.07
C LEU A 171 -0.46 9.89 -2.22
N LYS A 172 -0.18 9.09 -3.25
CA LYS A 172 -1.13 8.71 -4.30
C LYS A 172 -1.28 7.20 -4.31
N VAL A 173 -2.52 6.72 -4.30
CA VAL A 173 -2.88 5.31 -4.19
C VAL A 173 -3.53 4.86 -5.50
N THR A 174 -2.97 3.83 -6.10
CA THR A 174 -3.52 3.15 -7.28
C THR A 174 -4.12 1.82 -6.84
N TYR A 175 -5.31 1.50 -7.33
CA TYR A 175 -5.99 0.24 -7.06
C TYR A 175 -5.86 -0.72 -8.26
N LYS A 176 -5.99 -2.02 -8.02
CA LYS A 176 -6.22 -2.99 -9.10
C LYS A 176 -7.56 -2.68 -9.79
N GLU A 177 -7.64 -2.99 -11.09
CA GLU A 177 -8.89 -2.83 -11.84
C GLU A 177 -9.98 -3.74 -11.26
N GLY A 178 -11.19 -3.20 -11.08
CA GLY A 178 -12.30 -3.87 -10.42
C GLY A 178 -13.63 -3.20 -10.73
N LYS A 179 -14.72 -3.71 -10.15
CA LYS A 179 -16.09 -3.21 -10.46
C LYS A 179 -16.43 -1.87 -9.81
N ILE A 180 -15.63 -1.41 -8.84
CA ILE A 180 -15.85 -0.13 -8.17
C ILE A 180 -15.19 0.99 -8.99
N PRO A 181 -15.94 2.03 -9.40
CA PRO A 181 -15.37 3.19 -10.06
C PRO A 181 -14.30 3.88 -9.19
N VAL A 182 -13.16 4.22 -9.79
CA VAL A 182 -11.99 4.79 -9.09
C VAL A 182 -12.28 6.14 -8.43
N ASP A 183 -13.24 6.91 -8.96
CA ASP A 183 -13.72 8.17 -8.37
C ASP A 183 -14.51 7.97 -7.05
N LYS A 184 -14.96 6.74 -6.76
CA LYS A 184 -15.50 6.37 -5.43
C LYS A 184 -14.42 5.95 -4.43
N LEU A 185 -13.15 5.87 -4.83
CA LEU A 185 -12.03 5.42 -4.00
C LEU A 185 -11.12 6.61 -3.60
N LYS A 186 -10.61 6.59 -2.37
CA LYS A 186 -9.63 7.58 -1.90
C LYS A 186 -8.28 7.29 -2.59
N THR A 187 -7.91 8.12 -3.55
CA THR A 187 -6.71 7.96 -4.41
C THR A 187 -5.56 8.92 -4.08
N SER A 188 -5.78 9.87 -3.17
CA SER A 188 -4.72 10.76 -2.64
C SER A 188 -5.01 11.17 -1.20
N MET A 189 -3.97 11.26 -0.39
CA MET A 189 -4.05 11.59 1.03
C MET A 189 -2.76 12.23 1.55
N LYS A 190 -2.87 13.05 2.59
CA LYS A 190 -1.71 13.49 3.39
C LYS A 190 -1.63 12.64 4.66
N VAL A 191 -0.45 12.13 4.96
CA VAL A 191 -0.14 11.39 6.19
C VAL A 191 0.78 12.27 7.03
N THR A 192 0.43 12.49 8.29
CA THR A 192 1.32 13.12 9.27
C THR A 192 1.98 12.02 10.10
N LEU A 193 3.30 11.93 10.02
CA LEU A 193 4.12 11.01 10.80
C LEU A 193 4.76 11.73 11.97
N ILE A 194 4.85 11.05 13.11
CA ILE A 194 5.65 11.46 14.26
C ILE A 194 6.64 10.37 14.63
N ARG A 195 7.83 10.75 15.08
CA ARG A 195 8.83 9.83 15.61
C ARG A 195 8.69 9.75 17.13
N MET A 196 8.51 8.55 17.67
CA MET A 196 8.28 8.36 19.11
C MET A 196 8.78 7.00 19.59
N TYR A 197 8.88 6.85 20.91
CA TYR A 197 8.93 5.54 21.56
C TYR A 197 7.50 5.08 21.81
N ASP A 198 7.13 3.91 21.30
CA ASP A 198 5.80 3.32 21.45
C ASP A 198 5.88 1.79 21.50
N TYR A 199 4.75 1.14 21.77
CA TYR A 199 4.62 -0.32 21.73
C TYR A 199 4.12 -0.81 20.37
N ASP A 200 4.16 -2.13 20.18
CA ASP A 200 3.60 -2.82 19.02
C ASP A 200 2.07 -2.91 19.16
N TYR A 201 1.33 -2.98 18.05
CA TYR A 201 -0.11 -3.25 18.13
C TYR A 201 -0.37 -4.72 18.47
N ASN A 202 -1.14 -4.95 19.54
CA ASN A 202 -1.66 -6.26 19.90
C ASN A 202 -3.20 -6.25 19.79
N PRO A 203 -3.81 -7.04 18.89
CA PRO A 203 -5.27 -7.09 18.74
C PRO A 203 -6.02 -7.63 19.97
N GLU A 204 -5.34 -8.35 20.86
CA GLU A 204 -5.92 -8.87 22.11
C GLU A 204 -5.90 -7.84 23.27
N THR A 205 -5.22 -6.70 23.10
CA THR A 205 -5.16 -5.63 24.10
C THR A 205 -6.41 -4.74 24.03
N ASP A 206 -7.05 -4.53 25.18
CA ASP A 206 -8.01 -3.43 25.34
C ASP A 206 -7.27 -2.10 25.53
N TYR A 207 -7.29 -1.27 24.49
CA TYR A 207 -6.72 0.09 24.50
C TYR A 207 -7.65 1.12 25.19
N SER A 208 -8.71 0.67 25.90
CA SER A 208 -9.58 1.53 26.68
C SER A 208 -8.98 1.82 28.07
N GLY A 209 -8.65 3.09 28.32
CA GLY A 209 -8.07 3.55 29.58
C GLY A 209 -6.56 3.34 29.67
N ASN A 210 -6.05 3.17 30.91
CA ASN A 210 -4.63 3.01 31.17
C ASN A 210 -4.21 1.53 31.03
N TYR A 211 -3.89 1.10 29.81
CA TYR A 211 -3.16 -0.16 29.60
C TYR A 211 -1.67 0.05 29.94
N ALA A 212 -1.03 -1.02 30.40
CA ALA A 212 0.41 -1.06 30.66
C ALA A 212 0.99 -2.28 29.96
N GLU A 213 1.79 -2.06 28.93
CA GLU A 213 2.46 -3.14 28.22
C GLU A 213 3.70 -3.61 29.00
N SER A 214 3.92 -4.92 29.02
CA SER A 214 5.10 -5.54 29.64
C SER A 214 6.32 -5.57 28.71
N ALA A 215 6.12 -5.28 27.42
CA ALA A 215 7.20 -5.13 26.44
C ALA A 215 8.02 -3.85 26.72
N GLN A 216 9.19 -3.74 26.09
CA GLN A 216 9.91 -2.46 26.03
C GLN A 216 9.39 -1.65 24.83
N PRO A 217 9.12 -0.35 24.99
CA PRO A 217 8.75 0.49 23.86
C PRO A 217 9.94 0.66 22.91
N LYS A 218 9.66 0.71 21.62
CA LYS A 218 10.64 0.81 20.53
C LYS A 218 10.54 2.19 19.88
N GLN A 219 11.66 2.71 19.39
CA GLN A 219 11.64 3.94 18.61
C GLN A 219 11.26 3.64 17.16
N GLY A 220 10.29 4.39 16.62
CA GLY A 220 9.95 4.37 15.20
C GLY A 220 9.01 5.51 14.83
N TYR A 221 8.58 5.58 13.58
CA TYR A 221 7.48 6.44 13.16
C TYR A 221 6.11 5.81 13.42
N ARG A 222 5.14 6.68 13.71
CA ARG A 222 3.71 6.39 13.83
C ARG A 222 2.89 7.47 13.09
N VAL A 223 1.73 7.09 12.55
CA VAL A 223 0.76 7.93 11.84
C VAL A 223 -0.12 8.66 12.84
N LEU A 224 0.09 9.96 13.00
CA LEU A 224 -0.69 10.82 13.89
C LEU A 224 -2.01 11.28 13.25
N ALA A 225 -2.02 11.51 11.93
CA ALA A 225 -3.19 12.00 11.19
C ALA A 225 -3.19 11.54 9.73
N LEU A 226 -4.39 11.49 9.15
CA LEU A 226 -4.68 11.14 7.76
C LEU A 226 -5.74 12.10 7.21
N ASP A 227 -5.40 12.83 6.16
CA ASP A 227 -6.25 13.86 5.51
C ASP A 227 -6.61 13.53 4.04
#